data_AF-A0A6A4QQ31-F1
#
_entry.id   AF-A0A6A4QQ31-F1
#
_cell.length_a   1.000
_cell.length_b   1.000
_cell.length_c   1.000
_cell.angle_alpha   90.00
_cell.angle_beta   90.00
_cell.angle_gamma   90.00
#
_symmetry.space_group_name_H-M   'P 1'
#
loop_
_entity.id
_entity.type
_entity.pdbx_description
1 polymer ?
#
loop_
_entity_poly.entity_id
_entity_poly.type
_entity_poly.pdbx_seq_one_letter_code
_entity_poly.pdbx_strand_id
1 'polypeptide(L)'
;MGFISKFKAQYNVYKNALGDVSREHDLIILDAERALKQARMNRDKDLETVAGKFVPASAWTELDKEQKNKEAWNIYLEECALANAAHDSLNYANERTAANKFSCVVRNRAILRFLVQNDNQEKLISYAKSKFVQARDEFDTRGAKRFRALLAAVGQEVDIEEVASQLLYPGHRL
;
A
#
# COMPACT_ATOMS: atom_id res chain seq x y z
N MET A 1 -67.40 36.86 -16.41
CA MET A 1 -66.09 37.53 -16.16
C MET A 1 -65.47 37.22 -14.79
N GLY A 2 -66.23 37.19 -13.68
CA GLY A 2 -65.67 36.96 -12.33
C GLY A 2 -64.98 35.61 -12.10
N PHE A 3 -65.57 34.50 -12.54
CA PHE A 3 -64.97 33.16 -12.41
C PHE A 3 -63.66 32.99 -13.18
N ILE A 4 -63.56 33.57 -14.38
CA ILE A 4 -62.31 33.56 -15.18
C ILE A 4 -61.19 34.27 -14.42
N SER A 5 -61.49 35.40 -13.77
CA SER A 5 -60.50 36.15 -12.98
C SER A 5 -60.06 35.37 -11.74
N LYS A 6 -61.00 34.70 -11.05
CA LYS A 6 -60.69 33.81 -9.92
C LYS A 6 -59.81 32.63 -10.34
N PHE A 7 -60.11 32.01 -11.49
CA PHE A 7 -59.29 30.94 -12.05
C PHE A 7 -57.87 31.41 -12.39
N LYS A 8 -57.72 32.56 -13.06
CA LYS A 8 -56.40 33.13 -13.37
C LYS A 8 -55.58 33.42 -12.11
N ALA A 9 -56.21 33.95 -11.06
CA ALA A 9 -55.54 34.17 -9.78
C ALA A 9 -55.08 32.85 -9.15
N GLN A 10 -55.95 31.84 -9.10
CA GLN A 10 -55.61 30.52 -8.57
C GLN A 10 -54.51 29.84 -9.39
N TYR A 11 -54.56 29.92 -10.72
CA TYR A 11 -53.55 29.36 -11.62
C TYR A 11 -52.16 29.95 -11.36
N ASN A 12 -52.07 31.27 -11.17
CA ASN A 12 -50.81 31.93 -10.84
C ASN A 12 -50.28 31.49 -9.46
N VAL A 13 -51.15 31.36 -8.45
CA VAL A 13 -50.77 30.85 -7.12
C VAL A 13 -50.26 29.40 -7.23
N TYR A 14 -50.97 28.54 -7.96
CA TYR A 14 -50.56 27.16 -8.20
C TYR A 14 -49.19 27.07 -8.89
N LYS A 15 -48.97 27.85 -9.96
CA LYS A 15 -47.70 27.88 -10.68
C LYS A 15 -46.55 28.36 -9.80
N ASN A 16 -46.79 29.37 -8.96
CA ASN A 16 -45.79 29.86 -8.03
C ASN A 16 -45.45 28.80 -6.96
N ALA A 17 -46.46 28.16 -6.37
CA ALA A 17 -46.26 27.10 -5.39
C ALA A 17 -45.46 25.92 -5.96
N LEU A 18 -45.74 25.50 -7.21
CA LEU A 18 -44.92 24.50 -7.89
C LEU A 18 -43.47 24.97 -8.10
N GLY A 19 -43.30 26.23 -8.51
CA GLY A 19 -41.99 26.82 -8.71
C GLY A 19 -41.17 26.91 -7.42
N ASP A 20 -41.82 27.20 -6.30
CA ASP A 20 -41.18 27.30 -4.99
C ASP A 20 -40.74 25.91 -4.49
N VAL A 21 -41.61 24.90 -4.59
CA VAL A 21 -41.27 23.50 -4.25
C VAL A 21 -40.14 22.97 -5.14
N SER A 22 -40.19 23.25 -6.45
CA SER A 22 -39.11 22.87 -7.37
C SER A 22 -37.78 23.49 -6.95
N ARG A 23 -37.75 24.81 -6.69
CA ARG A 23 -36.53 25.50 -6.28
C ARG A 23 -35.98 24.98 -4.95
N GLU A 24 -36.85 24.68 -3.99
CA GLU A 24 -36.43 24.09 -2.71
C GLU A 24 -35.73 22.75 -2.91
N HIS A 25 -36.33 21.84 -3.70
CA HIS A 25 -35.72 20.55 -3.99
C HIS A 25 -34.46 20.66 -4.86
N ASP A 26 -34.41 21.60 -5.81
CA ASP A 26 -33.22 21.87 -6.62
C ASP A 26 -32.03 22.30 -5.73
N LEU A 27 -32.28 23.10 -4.69
CA LEU A 27 -31.25 23.49 -3.72
C LEU A 27 -30.75 22.27 -2.91
N ILE A 28 -31.67 21.40 -2.46
CA ILE A 28 -31.31 20.16 -1.73
C ILE A 28 -30.45 19.25 -2.62
N ILE A 29 -30.82 19.08 -3.89
CA ILE A 29 -30.06 18.28 -4.86
C ILE A 29 -28.67 18.86 -5.03
N LEU A 30 -28.57 20.18 -5.23
CA LEU A 30 -27.30 20.87 -5.45
C LEU A 30 -26.36 20.74 -4.24
N ASP A 31 -26.88 20.83 -3.03
CA ASP A 31 -26.09 20.61 -1.81
C ASP A 31 -25.65 19.14 -1.65
N ALA A 32 -26.52 18.19 -2.00
CA ALA A 32 -26.15 16.76 -2.03
C ALA A 32 -25.06 16.47 -3.07
N GLU A 33 -25.13 17.09 -4.24
CA GLU A 33 -24.10 16.97 -5.29
C GLU A 33 -22.75 17.54 -4.83
N ARG A 34 -22.76 18.69 -4.13
CA ARG A 34 -21.55 19.25 -3.52
C ARG A 34 -20.96 18.31 -2.47
N ALA A 35 -21.79 17.76 -1.59
CA ALA A 35 -21.36 16.80 -0.58
C ALA A 35 -20.76 15.54 -1.22
N LEU A 36 -21.41 15.02 -2.27
CA LEU A 36 -20.91 13.87 -3.03
C LEU A 36 -19.55 14.16 -3.68
N LYS A 37 -19.39 15.34 -4.28
CA LYS A 37 -18.13 15.77 -4.87
C LYS A 37 -17.02 15.85 -3.82
N GLN A 38 -17.31 16.43 -2.65
CA GLN A 38 -16.36 16.50 -1.56
C GLN A 38 -15.97 15.11 -1.03
N ALA A 39 -16.95 14.21 -0.88
CA ALA A 39 -16.69 12.84 -0.44
C ALA A 39 -15.79 12.08 -1.43
N ARG A 40 -16.00 12.27 -2.75
CA ARG A 40 -15.12 11.69 -3.78
C ARG A 40 -13.69 12.23 -3.70
N MET A 41 -13.53 13.55 -3.53
CA MET A 41 -12.21 14.16 -3.36
C MET A 41 -11.50 13.65 -2.09
N ASN A 42 -12.22 13.52 -0.98
CA ASN A 42 -11.67 12.97 0.26
C ASN A 42 -11.24 11.51 0.08
N ARG A 43 -12.08 10.68 -0.56
CA ARG A 43 -11.75 9.29 -0.89
C ARG A 43 -10.46 9.21 -1.70
N ASP A 44 -10.35 10.01 -2.76
CA ASP A 44 -9.18 9.96 -3.65
C ASP A 44 -7.90 10.38 -2.90
N LYS A 45 -7.99 11.43 -2.06
CA LYS A 45 -6.88 11.83 -1.17
C LYS A 45 -6.51 10.75 -0.15
N ASP A 46 -7.50 10.05 0.42
CA ASP A 46 -7.27 8.97 1.36
C ASP A 46 -6.61 7.77 0.67
N LEU A 47 -7.03 7.44 -0.55
CA LEU A 47 -6.42 6.40 -1.37
C LEU A 47 -4.97 6.74 -1.72
N GLU A 48 -4.67 7.99 -2.12
CA GLU A 48 -3.30 8.44 -2.35
C GLU A 48 -2.46 8.37 -1.07
N THR A 49 -3.02 8.78 0.06
CA THR A 49 -2.35 8.71 1.37
C THR A 49 -2.03 7.27 1.77
N VAL A 50 -2.97 6.34 1.53
CA VAL A 50 -2.74 4.91 1.77
C VAL A 50 -1.68 4.39 0.81
N ALA A 51 -1.78 4.67 -0.49
CA ALA A 51 -0.80 4.23 -1.49
C ALA A 51 0.62 4.72 -1.18
N GLY A 52 0.78 5.96 -0.68
CA GLY A 52 2.07 6.53 -0.31
C GLY A 52 2.73 5.88 0.92
N LYS A 53 1.96 5.18 1.78
CA LYS A 53 2.49 4.49 2.98
C LYS A 53 3.14 3.14 2.67
N PHE A 54 2.90 2.59 1.48
CA PHE A 54 3.45 1.32 1.07
C PHE A 54 4.42 1.52 -0.08
N VAL A 55 5.36 0.58 -0.23
CA VAL A 55 6.01 0.45 -1.54
C VAL A 55 4.93 0.07 -2.55
N PRO A 56 4.83 0.76 -3.70
CA PRO A 56 3.80 0.49 -4.67
C PRO A 56 4.01 -0.91 -5.26
N ALA A 57 3.38 -1.92 -4.65
CA ALA A 57 3.41 -3.29 -5.14
C ALA A 57 2.79 -3.38 -6.55
N SER A 58 1.91 -2.45 -6.91
CA SER A 58 1.37 -2.29 -8.26
C SER A 58 2.42 -1.86 -9.30
N ALA A 59 3.53 -1.23 -8.88
CA ALA A 59 4.65 -0.89 -9.75
C ALA A 59 5.67 -2.04 -9.86
N TRP A 60 5.56 -3.08 -9.03
CA TRP A 60 6.38 -4.27 -9.14
C TRP A 60 5.80 -5.21 -10.20
N THR A 61 6.50 -5.31 -11.32
CA THR A 61 6.24 -6.32 -12.34
C THR A 61 7.22 -7.47 -12.17
N GLU A 62 6.71 -8.67 -11.90
CA GLU A 62 7.56 -9.86 -11.85
C GLU A 62 8.13 -10.15 -13.24
N LEU A 63 9.41 -10.55 -13.29
CA LEU A 63 10.06 -10.97 -14.54
C LEU A 63 9.26 -12.09 -15.21
N ASP A 64 9.18 -12.03 -16.53
CA ASP A 64 8.58 -13.10 -17.32
C ASP A 64 9.43 -14.38 -17.23
N LYS A 65 8.88 -15.50 -17.71
CA LYS A 65 9.55 -16.81 -17.62
C LYS A 65 10.86 -16.85 -18.41
N GLU A 66 10.89 -16.20 -19.56
CA GLU A 66 12.06 -16.23 -20.45
C GLU A 66 13.22 -15.43 -19.85
N GLN A 67 12.94 -14.23 -19.34
CA GLN A 67 13.86 -13.38 -18.61
C GLN A 67 14.38 -14.07 -17.35
N LYS A 68 13.51 -14.76 -16.60
CA LYS A 68 13.93 -15.53 -15.42
C LYS A 68 14.91 -16.64 -15.78
N ASN A 69 14.67 -17.37 -16.87
CA ASN A 69 15.55 -18.44 -17.32
C ASN A 69 16.91 -17.89 -17.78
N LYS A 70 16.91 -16.80 -18.56
CA LYS A 70 18.13 -16.10 -18.99
C LYS A 70 18.96 -15.61 -17.81
N GLU A 71 18.33 -14.92 -16.86
CA GLU A 71 19.01 -14.44 -15.64
C GLU A 71 19.51 -15.60 -14.78
N ALA A 72 18.76 -16.71 -14.68
CA ALA A 72 19.20 -17.90 -13.95
C ALA A 72 20.43 -18.55 -14.61
N TRP A 73 20.49 -18.57 -15.95
CA TRP A 73 21.66 -19.04 -16.68
C TRP A 73 22.87 -18.13 -16.45
N ASN A 74 22.68 -16.81 -16.46
CA ASN A 74 23.75 -15.86 -16.16
C ASN A 74 24.32 -16.08 -14.74
N ILE A 75 23.45 -16.30 -13.74
CA ILE A 75 23.90 -16.62 -12.38
C ILE A 75 24.69 -17.93 -12.34
N TYR A 76 24.26 -18.96 -13.08
CA TYR A 76 25.01 -20.21 -13.19
C TYR A 76 26.42 -19.97 -13.76
N LEU A 77 26.56 -19.15 -14.80
CA LEU A 77 27.87 -18.81 -15.37
C LEU A 77 28.74 -18.03 -14.38
N GLU A 78 28.15 -17.08 -13.63
CA GLU A 78 28.85 -16.35 -12.56
C GLU A 78 29.39 -17.31 -11.49
N GLU A 79 28.57 -18.26 -11.03
CA GLU A 79 28.96 -19.26 -10.03
C GLU A 79 30.08 -20.19 -10.54
N CYS A 80 30.00 -20.63 -11.80
CA CYS A 80 31.07 -21.41 -12.43
C CYS A 80 32.37 -20.62 -12.50
N ALA A 81 32.32 -19.34 -12.87
CA ALA A 81 33.48 -18.47 -12.91
C ALA A 81 34.10 -18.26 -11.53
N LEU A 82 33.28 -18.01 -10.49
CA LEU A 82 33.74 -17.88 -9.10
C LEU A 82 34.39 -19.17 -8.57
N ALA A 83 33.88 -20.32 -8.98
CA ALA A 83 34.41 -21.62 -8.61
C ALA A 83 35.61 -22.08 -9.49
N ASN A 84 36.03 -21.28 -10.48
CA ASN A 84 37.00 -21.66 -11.50
C ASN A 84 36.67 -23.00 -12.19
N ALA A 85 35.38 -23.29 -12.38
CA ALA A 85 34.88 -24.50 -13.02
C ALA A 85 34.53 -24.24 -14.49
N ALA A 86 34.77 -25.22 -15.36
CA ALA A 86 34.24 -25.18 -16.71
C ALA A 86 32.70 -25.20 -16.68
N HIS A 87 32.07 -24.32 -17.45
CA HIS A 87 30.62 -24.26 -17.55
C HIS A 87 30.11 -25.18 -18.67
N ASP A 88 28.88 -25.67 -18.52
CA ASP A 88 28.21 -26.43 -19.57
C ASP A 88 27.82 -25.52 -20.76
N SER A 89 27.57 -26.13 -21.92
CA SER A 89 27.02 -25.41 -23.09
C SER A 89 25.56 -25.05 -22.87
N LEU A 90 25.13 -23.89 -23.39
CA LEU A 90 23.72 -23.46 -23.33
C LEU A 90 22.85 -24.38 -24.21
N ASN A 91 21.89 -25.06 -23.57
CA ASN A 91 20.82 -25.82 -24.20
C ASN A 91 19.59 -25.86 -23.27
N TYR A 92 18.46 -26.35 -23.77
CA TYR A 92 17.20 -26.34 -23.01
C TYR A 92 17.26 -27.12 -21.68
N ALA A 93 17.98 -28.24 -21.63
CA ALA A 93 18.09 -29.05 -20.42
C ALA A 93 18.93 -28.36 -19.33
N ASN A 94 20.05 -27.75 -19.73
CA ASN A 94 20.95 -27.03 -18.84
C ASN A 94 20.33 -25.71 -18.38
N GLU A 95 19.65 -24.98 -19.27
CA GLU A 95 18.91 -23.77 -18.93
C GLU A 95 17.80 -24.06 -17.92
N ARG A 96 17.04 -25.15 -18.10
CA ARG A 96 16.01 -25.59 -17.13
C ARG A 96 16.61 -25.95 -15.77
N THR A 97 17.78 -26.58 -15.77
CA THR A 97 18.49 -26.95 -14.55
C THR A 97 18.96 -25.70 -13.78
N ALA A 98 19.54 -24.73 -14.49
CA ALA A 98 19.90 -23.43 -13.93
C ALA A 98 18.67 -22.68 -13.40
N ALA A 99 17.56 -22.64 -14.16
CA ALA A 99 16.30 -22.02 -13.72
C ALA A 99 15.77 -22.64 -12.43
N ASN A 100 15.73 -23.97 -12.32
CA ASN A 100 15.28 -24.64 -11.10
C ASN A 100 16.17 -24.31 -9.90
N LYS A 101 17.50 -24.27 -10.10
CA LYS A 101 18.47 -24.04 -9.03
C LYS A 101 18.52 -22.58 -8.57
N PHE A 102 18.45 -21.62 -9.50
CA PHE A 102 18.72 -20.21 -9.22
C PHE A 102 17.48 -19.31 -9.28
N SER A 103 16.28 -19.83 -9.56
CA SER A 103 15.04 -19.03 -9.63
C SER A 103 14.79 -18.14 -8.40
N CYS A 104 15.08 -18.64 -7.19
CA CYS A 104 14.96 -17.87 -5.96
C CYS A 104 15.93 -16.67 -5.94
N VAL A 105 17.17 -16.89 -6.37
CA VAL A 105 18.21 -15.85 -6.43
C VAL A 105 17.83 -14.79 -7.46
N VAL A 106 17.35 -15.20 -8.65
CA VAL A 106 16.84 -14.28 -9.67
C VAL A 106 15.73 -13.40 -9.11
N ARG A 107 14.74 -14.01 -8.44
CA ARG A 107 13.63 -13.26 -7.83
C ARG A 107 14.15 -12.26 -6.79
N ASN A 108 15.05 -12.67 -5.91
CA ASN A 108 15.59 -11.79 -4.87
C ASN A 108 16.40 -10.63 -5.48
N ARG A 109 17.26 -10.89 -6.46
CA ARG A 109 18.01 -9.83 -7.18
C ARG A 109 17.05 -8.84 -7.86
N ALA A 110 15.99 -9.34 -8.49
CA ALA A 110 15.00 -8.49 -9.15
C ALA A 110 14.24 -7.61 -8.13
N ILE A 111 13.82 -8.17 -6.99
CA ILE A 111 13.18 -7.40 -5.91
C ILE A 111 14.15 -6.34 -5.39
N LEU A 112 15.41 -6.69 -5.12
CA LEU A 112 16.41 -5.73 -4.66
C LEU A 112 16.62 -4.59 -5.65
N ARG A 113 16.71 -4.88 -6.96
CA ARG A 113 16.79 -3.85 -8.02
C ARG A 113 15.61 -2.87 -7.96
N PHE A 114 14.40 -3.37 -7.73
CA PHE A 114 13.20 -2.53 -7.59
C PHE A 114 13.20 -1.72 -6.28
N LEU A 115 13.69 -2.30 -5.19
CA LEU A 115 13.75 -1.61 -3.90
C LEU A 115 14.77 -0.46 -3.89
N VAL A 116 15.85 -0.56 -4.67
CA VAL A 116 16.84 0.52 -4.83
C VAL A 116 16.27 1.73 -5.58
N GLN A 117 15.16 1.58 -6.31
CA GLN A 117 14.53 2.68 -7.04
C GLN A 117 13.59 3.50 -6.14
N ASN A 118 13.52 4.82 -6.38
CA ASN A 118 12.46 5.72 -5.89
C ASN A 118 12.15 5.63 -4.38
N ASP A 119 13.20 5.55 -3.56
CA ASP A 119 13.14 5.49 -2.08
C ASP A 119 12.27 4.33 -1.53
N ASN A 120 12.09 3.27 -2.32
CA ASN A 120 11.28 2.12 -1.93
C ASN A 120 11.84 1.41 -0.68
N GLN A 121 13.17 1.38 -0.53
CA GLN A 121 13.82 0.89 0.69
C GLN A 121 13.40 1.69 1.94
N GLU A 122 13.43 3.02 1.87
CA GLU A 122 13.05 3.87 3.01
C GLU A 122 11.57 3.71 3.38
N LYS A 123 10.70 3.55 2.37
CA LYS A 123 9.28 3.26 2.59
C LYS A 123 9.05 1.94 3.31
N LEU A 124 9.79 0.87 2.97
CA LEU A 124 9.71 -0.42 3.70
C LEU A 124 10.19 -0.27 5.15
N ILE A 125 11.27 0.48 5.37
CA ILE A 125 11.80 0.72 6.71
C ILE A 125 10.78 1.52 7.55
N SER A 126 10.22 2.59 6.99
CA SER A 126 9.19 3.42 7.62
C SER A 126 7.94 2.59 7.97
N TYR A 127 7.48 1.74 7.05
CA TYR A 127 6.37 0.83 7.29
C TYR A 127 6.67 -0.12 8.47
N ALA A 128 7.83 -0.78 8.47
CA ALA A 128 8.22 -1.68 9.55
C ALA A 128 8.33 -0.96 10.90
N LYS A 129 8.86 0.28 10.93
CA LYS A 129 8.89 1.13 12.13
C LYS A 129 7.47 1.45 12.62
N SER A 130 6.58 1.89 11.73
CA SER A 130 5.19 2.21 12.11
C SER A 130 4.45 1.00 12.69
N LYS A 131 4.68 -0.19 12.12
CA LYS A 131 4.04 -1.43 12.59
C LYS A 131 4.65 -1.94 13.88
N PHE A 132 5.93 -1.71 14.11
CA PHE A 132 6.56 -1.94 15.40
C PHE A 132 5.92 -1.06 16.49
N VAL A 133 5.81 0.25 16.25
CA VAL A 133 5.21 1.20 17.21
C VAL A 133 3.76 0.83 17.48
N GLN A 134 2.98 0.57 16.43
CA GLN A 134 1.58 0.13 16.56
C GLN A 134 1.46 -1.14 17.42
N ALA A 135 2.23 -2.19 17.11
CA ALA A 135 2.18 -3.44 17.86
C ALA A 135 2.63 -3.27 19.32
N ARG A 136 3.57 -2.36 19.59
CA ARG A 136 3.99 -2.01 20.95
C ARG A 136 2.86 -1.33 21.72
N ASP A 137 2.23 -0.32 21.13
CA ASP A 137 1.17 0.46 21.76
C ASP A 137 -0.11 -0.38 21.97
N GLU A 138 -0.34 -1.40 21.13
CA GLU A 138 -1.42 -2.39 21.26
C GLU A 138 -1.06 -3.56 22.22
N PHE A 139 0.12 -3.55 22.85
CA PHE A 139 0.66 -4.63 23.69
C PHE A 139 0.79 -6.00 22.98
N ASP A 140 0.84 -6.03 21.64
CA ASP A 140 1.18 -7.23 20.85
C ASP A 140 2.69 -7.47 20.84
N THR A 141 3.16 -8.12 21.91
CA THR A 141 4.57 -8.48 22.10
C THR A 141 5.14 -9.35 20.96
N ARG A 142 4.32 -10.21 20.34
CA ARG A 142 4.77 -11.08 19.24
C ARG A 142 4.95 -10.27 17.96
N GLY A 143 3.98 -9.41 17.64
CA GLY A 143 4.04 -8.49 16.51
C GLY A 143 5.24 -7.55 16.61
N ALA A 144 5.43 -6.92 17.77
CA ALA A 144 6.56 -6.02 18.03
C ALA A 144 7.91 -6.74 17.87
N LYS A 145 8.07 -7.95 18.44
CA LYS A 145 9.30 -8.74 18.29
C LYS A 145 9.60 -9.08 16.83
N ARG A 146 8.57 -9.44 16.05
CA ARG A 146 8.71 -9.73 14.61
C ARG A 146 9.20 -8.50 13.84
N PHE A 147 8.56 -7.36 14.00
CA PHE A 147 8.97 -6.14 13.28
C PHE A 147 10.32 -5.61 13.75
N ARG A 148 10.67 -5.78 15.03
CA ARG A 148 12.03 -5.50 15.53
C ARG A 148 13.08 -6.34 14.81
N ALA A 149 12.86 -7.65 14.68
CA ALA A 149 13.80 -8.54 14.00
C ALA A 149 13.99 -8.14 12.52
N LEU A 150 12.92 -7.71 11.85
CA LEU A 150 12.97 -7.21 10.48
C LEU A 150 13.78 -5.91 10.37
N LEU A 151 13.63 -4.99 11.32
CA LEU A 151 14.41 -3.73 11.36
C LEU A 151 15.88 -3.97 11.69
N ALA A 152 16.17 -4.85 12.64
CA ALA A 152 17.54 -5.25 12.99
C ALA A 152 18.26 -5.91 11.81
N ALA A 153 17.56 -6.72 11.00
CA ALA A 153 18.13 -7.37 9.82
C ALA A 153 18.61 -6.37 8.74
N VAL A 154 18.08 -5.15 8.74
CA VAL A 154 18.50 -4.06 7.83
C VAL A 154 19.36 -3.00 8.53
N GLY A 155 19.91 -3.32 9.72
CA GLY A 155 20.81 -2.44 10.46
C GLY A 155 20.13 -1.25 11.14
N GLN A 156 18.82 -1.27 11.31
CA GLN A 156 18.09 -0.22 12.02
C GLN A 156 17.98 -0.60 13.51
N GLU A 157 18.69 0.15 14.37
CA GLU A 157 18.52 0.03 15.81
C GLU A 157 17.19 0.64 16.23
N VAL A 158 16.44 -0.11 17.03
CA VAL A 158 15.20 0.35 17.65
C VAL A 158 15.39 0.16 19.15
N ASP A 159 15.60 1.27 19.85
CA ASP A 159 15.74 1.29 21.30
C ASP A 159 14.45 0.81 21.97
N ILE A 160 14.62 -0.11 22.93
CA ILE A 160 13.52 -0.73 23.70
C ILE A 160 13.60 -0.30 25.18
N GLU A 161 14.47 0.64 25.52
CA GLU A 161 14.65 1.09 26.89
C GLU A 161 13.47 1.94 27.39
N GLU A 162 12.33 1.29 27.66
CA GLU A 162 11.38 1.73 28.69
C GLU A 162 10.41 0.65 29.20
N VAL A 163 10.48 -0.60 28.72
CA VAL A 163 9.48 -1.63 29.11
C VAL A 163 10.00 -2.70 30.08
N ALA A 164 11.32 -2.90 30.17
CA ALA A 164 11.86 -3.91 31.10
C ALA A 164 11.82 -3.46 32.58
N SER A 165 11.74 -2.16 32.86
CA SER A 165 11.73 -1.62 34.23
C SER A 165 10.32 -1.50 34.85
N GLN A 166 9.25 -1.55 34.05
CA GLN A 166 7.86 -1.47 34.57
C GLN A 166 7.16 -2.82 34.73
N LEU A 167 7.67 -3.89 34.10
CA LEU A 167 7.08 -5.23 34.20
C LEU A 167 7.76 -6.16 35.23
N LEU A 168 8.85 -5.72 35.88
CA LEU A 168 9.61 -6.56 36.83
C LEU A 168 9.41 -6.23 38.32
N TYR A 169 8.64 -5.20 38.70
CA TYR A 169 8.32 -4.96 40.12
C TYR A 169 6.87 -4.51 40.35
N PRO A 170 5.89 -5.44 40.35
CA PRO A 170 4.65 -5.22 41.05
C PRO A 170 4.88 -5.48 42.55
N GLY A 171 5.24 -4.43 43.29
CA GLY A 171 5.11 -4.40 44.76
C GLY A 171 6.29 -4.94 45.56
N HIS A 172 7.16 -4.03 45.99
CA HIS A 172 7.69 -4.03 47.36
C HIS A 172 7.97 -2.57 47.75
N ARG A 173 6.90 -1.86 48.10
CA ARG A 173 6.94 -0.82 49.12
C ARG A 173 6.31 -1.42 50.36
N LEU A 174 7.15 -1.82 51.31
CA LEU A 174 6.87 -1.80 52.73
C LEU A 174 8.01 -1.04 53.38
#